data_AF-A0AB36D1Z1-F1
#
_entry.id   AF-A0AB36D1Z1-F1
#
_cell.length_a   1.000
_cell.length_b   1.000
_cell.length_c   1.000
_cell.angle_alpha   90.00
_cell.angle_beta   90.00
_cell.angle_gamma   90.00
#
_symmetry.space_group_name_H-M   'P 1'
#
loop_
_entity.id
_entity.type
_entity.pdbx_description
1 polymer ?
#
loop_
_entity_poly.entity_id
_entity_poly.type
_entity_poly.pdbx_seq_one_letter_code
_entity_poly.pdbx_strand_id
1 'polypeptide(L)'
;MTHQTFKSANSFETYSPQAADINARRASHPAADPSAILIRMPELIAIVGLARPTIYKLMRQADSEFPLPVKLSGSKARGAPVAWVLDEVQSWVRARISARNKVAA
;
A
#
# COMPACT_ATOMS: atom_id res chain seq x y z
N MET A 1 -34.96 -50.09 -39.03
CA MET A 1 -33.54 -49.66 -38.98
C MET A 1 -33.51 -48.21 -39.43
N THR A 2 -33.04 -47.18 -38.73
CA THR A 2 -32.15 -47.03 -37.57
C THR A 2 -32.33 -45.59 -37.04
N HIS A 3 -32.36 -45.47 -35.71
CA HIS A 3 -32.07 -44.35 -34.80
C HIS A 3 -31.78 -42.94 -35.36
N GLN A 4 -32.36 -41.91 -34.71
CA GLN A 4 -31.56 -40.96 -33.94
C GLN A 4 -32.44 -40.10 -32.99
N THR A 5 -32.29 -40.33 -31.68
CA THR A 5 -32.60 -39.35 -30.61
C THR A 5 -31.29 -38.69 -30.22
N PHE A 6 -31.26 -37.37 -29.95
CA PHE A 6 -30.41 -36.67 -28.94
C PHE A 6 -30.94 -35.23 -28.80
N LYS A 7 -31.66 -34.89 -27.72
CA LYS A 7 -31.23 -34.27 -26.44
C LYS A 7 -30.89 -32.76 -26.51
N SER A 8 -31.85 -31.97 -26.01
CA SER A 8 -31.80 -30.93 -24.97
C SER A 8 -30.51 -30.10 -24.71
N ALA A 9 -30.76 -28.80 -24.56
CA ALA A 9 -30.08 -27.79 -23.74
C ALA A 9 -28.69 -27.32 -24.17
N ASN A 10 -28.57 -26.04 -24.52
CA ASN A 10 -28.00 -25.10 -23.56
C ASN A 10 -28.29 -23.64 -23.93
N SER A 11 -29.01 -22.96 -23.03
CA SER A 11 -29.05 -21.51 -22.93
C SER A 11 -27.64 -21.02 -22.65
N PHE A 12 -26.96 -20.44 -23.63
CA PHE A 12 -25.77 -19.64 -23.36
C PHE A 12 -26.22 -18.25 -22.96
N GLU A 13 -26.62 -18.13 -21.70
CA GLU A 13 -26.59 -16.85 -20.99
C GLU A 13 -25.13 -16.39 -20.97
N THR A 14 -24.82 -15.41 -21.81
CA THR A 14 -23.54 -14.71 -21.80
C THR A 14 -23.46 -13.88 -20.53
N TYR A 15 -23.03 -14.50 -19.44
CA TYR A 15 -22.53 -13.80 -18.26
C TYR A 15 -21.10 -13.35 -18.56
N SER A 16 -20.93 -12.09 -18.98
CA SER A 16 -19.61 -11.47 -19.12
C SER A 16 -19.24 -10.81 -17.78
N PRO A 17 -18.25 -11.31 -17.01
CA PRO A 17 -17.86 -10.72 -15.73
C PRO A 17 -16.83 -9.58 -15.86
N GLN A 18 -16.51 -9.11 -17.07
CA GLN A 18 -15.23 -8.45 -17.33
C GLN A 18 -15.09 -7.02 -16.73
N ALA A 19 -16.18 -6.32 -16.42
CA ALA A 19 -16.11 -4.92 -15.96
C ALA A 19 -15.77 -4.76 -14.47
N ALA A 20 -16.16 -5.72 -13.61
CA ALA A 20 -15.81 -5.68 -12.19
C ALA A 20 -14.35 -6.10 -11.93
N ASP A 21 -13.81 -6.95 -12.80
CA ASP A 21 -12.50 -7.60 -12.62
C ASP A 21 -11.32 -6.63 -12.78
N ILE A 22 -11.43 -5.61 -13.64
CA ILE A 22 -10.32 -4.66 -13.87
C ILE A 22 -10.02 -3.77 -12.65
N ASN A 23 -11.06 -3.35 -11.92
CA ASN A 23 -10.91 -2.51 -10.73
C ASN A 23 -10.39 -3.35 -9.55
N ALA A 24 -10.86 -4.58 -9.42
CA ALA A 24 -10.36 -5.54 -8.44
C ALA A 24 -8.88 -5.87 -8.69
N ARG A 25 -8.50 -6.14 -9.95
CA ARG A 25 -7.09 -6.36 -10.35
C ARG A 25 -6.20 -5.15 -10.10
N ARG A 26 -6.73 -3.94 -10.33
CA ARG A 26 -6.00 -2.70 -10.07
C ARG A 26 -5.79 -2.50 -8.58
N ALA A 27 -6.81 -2.75 -7.75
CA ALA A 27 -6.71 -2.69 -6.29
C ALA A 27 -5.78 -3.78 -5.72
N SER A 28 -5.73 -4.96 -6.33
CA SER A 28 -4.83 -6.05 -5.94
C SER A 28 -3.44 -5.96 -6.59
N HIS A 29 -3.18 -4.92 -7.38
CA HIS A 29 -1.85 -4.72 -7.96
C HIS A 29 -0.91 -4.19 -6.87
N PRO A 30 0.33 -4.69 -6.73
CA PRO A 30 1.25 -4.22 -5.70
C PRO A 30 1.54 -2.71 -5.77
N ALA A 31 1.42 -2.10 -6.96
CA ALA A 31 1.56 -0.66 -7.12
C ALA A 31 0.32 0.16 -6.68
N ALA A 32 -0.78 -0.49 -6.31
CA ALA A 32 -1.98 0.14 -5.75
C ALA A 32 -2.17 -0.15 -4.27
N ASP A 33 -1.61 -1.24 -3.74
CA ASP A 33 -1.61 -1.53 -2.31
C ASP A 33 -0.58 -0.65 -1.59
N PRO A 34 -0.99 0.35 -0.78
CA PRO A 34 -0.05 1.21 -0.06
C PRO A 34 0.81 0.44 0.96
N SER A 35 0.41 -0.76 1.37
CA SER A 35 1.21 -1.62 2.27
C SER A 35 2.36 -2.32 1.54
N ALA A 36 2.28 -2.43 0.21
CA ALA A 36 3.32 -3.04 -0.63
C ALA A 36 4.24 -2.01 -1.31
N ILE A 37 3.97 -0.72 -1.14
CA ILE A 37 4.73 0.37 -1.76
C ILE A 37 5.82 0.87 -0.80
N LEU A 38 7.06 0.88 -1.28
CA LEU A 38 8.21 1.39 -0.57
C LEU A 38 8.65 2.76 -1.11
N ILE A 39 8.59 3.78 -0.27
CA ILE A 39 8.95 5.16 -0.62
C ILE A 39 10.35 5.52 -0.14
N ARG A 40 11.00 6.42 -0.87
CA ARG A 40 12.36 6.91 -0.56
C ARG A 40 12.30 8.23 0.20
N MET A 41 13.43 8.64 0.77
CA MET A 41 13.53 9.86 1.59
C MET A 41 12.92 11.12 0.96
N PRO A 42 13.11 11.45 -0.34
CA PRO A 42 12.49 12.64 -0.93
C PRO A 42 10.96 12.61 -0.87
N GLU A 43 10.36 11.46 -1.14
CA GLU A 43 8.91 11.27 -1.11
C GLU A 43 8.38 11.26 0.32
N LEU A 44 9.10 10.62 1.26
CA LEU A 44 8.79 10.69 2.69
C LEU A 44 8.73 12.15 3.18
N ILE A 45 9.72 12.97 2.80
CA ILE A 45 9.76 14.41 3.12
C ILE A 45 8.55 15.13 2.53
N ALA A 46 8.19 14.83 1.28
CA ALA A 46 7.05 15.46 0.62
C ALA A 46 5.71 15.12 1.31
N ILE A 47 5.53 13.87 1.74
CA ILE A 47 4.31 13.41 2.42
C ILE A 47 4.22 13.96 3.85
N VAL A 48 5.31 13.85 4.61
CA VAL A 48 5.33 14.19 6.04
C VAL A 48 5.50 15.68 6.29
N GLY A 49 6.09 16.43 5.34
CA GLY A 49 6.35 17.86 5.46
C GLY A 49 7.46 18.22 6.46
N LEU A 50 8.29 17.25 6.85
CA LEU A 50 9.41 17.46 7.79
C LEU A 50 10.75 17.34 7.07
N ALA A 51 11.69 18.21 7.43
CA ALA A 51 13.05 18.13 6.94
C ALA A 51 13.75 16.85 7.43
N ARG A 52 14.68 16.36 6.61
CA ARG A 52 15.47 15.14 6.88
C ARG A 52 16.11 15.07 8.28
N PRO A 53 16.69 16.14 8.85
CA PRO A 53 17.24 16.09 10.21
C PRO A 53 16.18 15.78 11.28
N THR A 54 14.96 16.29 11.12
CA THR A 54 13.85 16.06 12.04
C THR A 54 13.36 14.62 11.94
N ILE A 55 13.27 14.07 10.73
CA ILE A 55 12.95 12.64 10.51
C ILE A 55 13.95 11.76 11.24
N TYR A 56 15.26 12.02 11.11
CA TYR A 56 16.27 11.24 11.83
C TYR A 56 16.19 11.39 13.35
N LYS A 57 15.76 12.56 13.87
CA LYS A 57 15.51 12.72 15.30
C LYS A 57 14.32 11.85 15.75
N LEU A 58 13.21 11.87 15.02
CA LEU A 58 12.03 11.04 15.32
C LEU A 58 12.39 9.55 15.33
N MET A 59 13.13 9.07 14.33
CA MET A 59 13.58 7.68 14.26
C MET A 59 14.47 7.23 15.43
N ARG A 60 15.11 8.16 16.14
CA ARG A 60 15.99 7.87 17.29
C ARG A 60 15.28 7.92 18.63
N GLN A 61 14.06 8.45 18.66
CA GLN A 61 13.26 8.53 19.88
C GLN A 61 12.59 7.18 20.13
N ALA A 62 12.81 6.60 21.30
CA ALA A 62 12.25 5.29 21.66
C ALA A 62 10.71 5.31 21.70
N ASP A 63 10.13 6.43 22.11
CA ASP A 63 8.67 6.60 22.24
C ASP A 63 8.02 7.16 20.97
N SER A 64 8.74 7.21 19.85
CA SER A 64 8.18 7.73 18.60
C SER A 64 7.39 6.65 17.87
N GLU A 65 6.15 6.95 17.53
CA GLU A 65 5.33 6.14 16.62
C GLU A 65 5.75 6.32 15.14
N PHE A 66 6.87 6.99 14.87
CA PHE A 66 7.32 7.24 13.50
C PHE A 66 7.74 5.94 12.79
N PRO A 67 7.36 5.73 11.52
CA PRO A 67 7.67 4.50 10.79
C PRO A 67 9.16 4.18 10.70
N LEU A 68 9.48 2.90 10.85
CA LEU A 68 10.85 2.41 10.78
C LEU A 68 11.29 2.12 9.33
N PRO A 69 12.57 2.33 9.01
CA PRO A 69 13.07 2.07 7.66
C PRO A 69 13.23 0.57 7.38
N VAL A 70 12.77 0.14 6.20
CA VAL A 70 13.03 -1.16 5.60
C VAL A 70 14.35 -1.12 4.82
N LYS A 71 15.25 -2.07 5.08
CA LYS A 71 16.51 -2.22 4.33
C LYS A 71 16.22 -2.82 2.97
N LEU A 72 16.71 -2.18 1.90
CA LEU A 72 16.53 -2.67 0.53
C LEU A 72 17.65 -3.60 0.06
N SER A 73 18.72 -3.73 0.83
CA SER A 73 19.78 -4.70 0.56
C SER A 73 20.19 -5.43 1.83
N GLY A 74 20.77 -6.62 1.67
CA GLY A 74 21.34 -7.39 2.78
C GLY A 74 22.61 -6.77 3.36
N SER A 75 23.14 -5.69 2.76
CA SER A 75 24.34 -5.02 3.24
C SER A 75 24.07 -4.29 4.56
N LYS A 76 24.95 -4.51 5.54
CA LYS A 76 24.98 -3.76 6.81
C LYS A 76 25.89 -2.52 6.74
N ALA A 77 26.41 -2.18 5.56
CA ALA A 77 27.29 -1.04 5.38
C ALA A 77 26.60 0.27 5.75
N ARG A 78 27.38 1.23 6.25
CA ARG A 78 26.91 2.59 6.49
C ARG A 78 26.46 3.19 5.16
N GLY A 79 25.20 3.62 5.10
CA GLY A 79 24.62 4.18 3.87
C GLY A 79 23.94 3.16 2.96
N ALA A 80 23.77 1.90 3.39
CA ALA A 80 22.91 0.95 2.68
C ALA A 80 21.52 1.57 2.42
N PRO A 81 20.93 1.34 1.22
CA PRO A 81 19.67 1.97 0.85
C PRO A 81 18.52 1.50 1.74
N VAL A 82 17.70 2.46 2.21
CA VAL A 82 16.52 2.20 3.03
C VAL A 82 15.29 2.93 2.52
N ALA A 83 14.11 2.32 2.69
CA ALA A 83 12.81 2.86 2.30
C ALA A 83 11.81 2.76 3.46
N TRP A 84 10.61 3.30 3.28
CA TRP A 84 9.50 3.21 4.25
C TRP A 84 8.26 2.68 3.56
N VAL A 85 7.42 1.97 4.30
CA VAL A 85 6.12 1.51 3.78
C VAL A 85 5.18 2.71 3.68
N LEU A 86 4.57 2.91 2.52
CA LEU A 86 3.69 4.07 2.29
C LEU A 86 2.51 4.09 3.25
N ASP A 87 1.85 2.95 3.51
CA ASP A 87 0.71 2.91 4.42
C ASP A 87 1.09 3.29 5.87
N GLU A 88 2.24 2.84 6.38
CA GLU A 88 2.71 3.21 7.72
C GLU A 88 2.91 4.72 7.83
N VAL A 89 3.51 5.33 6.79
CA VAL A 89 3.74 6.78 6.72
C VAL A 89 2.42 7.54 6.69
N GLN A 90 1.47 7.13 5.86
CA GLN A 90 0.16 7.76 5.81
C GLN A 90 -0.61 7.59 7.12
N SER A 91 -0.54 6.41 7.73
CA SER A 91 -1.15 6.13 9.04
C SER A 91 -0.60 7.03 10.13
N TRP A 92 0.72 7.24 10.17
CA TRP A 92 1.34 8.19 11.09
C TRP A 92 0.85 9.63 10.87
N VAL A 93 0.73 10.08 9.61
CA VAL A 93 0.19 11.42 9.30
C VAL A 93 -1.27 11.55 9.76
N ARG A 94 -2.11 10.54 9.49
CA ARG A 94 -3.51 10.49 9.94
C ARG A 94 -3.62 10.53 11.47
N ALA A 95 -2.75 9.83 12.18
CA ALA A 95 -2.70 9.84 13.65
C ALA A 95 -2.40 11.25 14.18
N ARG A 96 -1.47 11.99 13.57
CA ARG A 96 -1.14 13.38 13.95
C ARG A 96 -2.32 14.34 13.73
N ILE A 97 -3.02 14.21 12.59
CA ILE A 97 -4.24 14.98 12.30
C ILE A 97 -5.32 14.67 13.35
N SER A 98 -5.50 13.38 13.67
CA SER A 98 -6.49 12.94 14.65
C SER A 98 -6.16 13.43 16.05
N ALA A 99 -4.89 13.35 16.47
CA ALA A 99 -4.44 13.87 17.77
C ALA A 99 -4.68 15.38 17.90
N ARG A 100 -4.42 16.17 16.85
CA ARG A 100 -4.78 17.59 16.80
C ARG A 100 -6.28 17.80 16.99
N ASN A 101 -7.10 17.03 16.29
CA ASN A 101 -8.56 17.18 16.36
C ASN A 101 -9.13 16.80 17.74
N LYS A 102 -8.55 15.81 18.42
CA LYS A 102 -8.95 15.41 19.78
C LYS A 102 -8.68 16.47 20.84
N VAL A 103 -7.66 17.32 20.63
CA VAL A 103 -7.31 18.41 21.56
C VAL A 103 -8.17 19.66 21.33
N ALA A 104 -8.74 19.80 20.14
CA ALA A 104 -9.57 20.94 19.76
C ALA A 104 -11.08 20.74 20.03
N ALA A 105 -11.48 19.57 20.52
CA ALA A 105 -12.86 19.22 20.90
C ALA A 105 -12.99 19.21 22.43
#